data_AF-X0UPG9-F1
#
_entry.id   AF-X0UPG9-F1
#
_cell.length_a   1.000
_cell.length_b   1.000
_cell.length_c   1.000
_cell.angle_alpha   90.00
_cell.angle_beta   90.00
_cell.angle_gamma   90.00
#
_symmetry.space_group_name_H-M   'P 1'
#
loop_
_entity.id
_entity.type
_entity.pdbx_description
1 polymer ?
#
loop_
_entity_poly.entity_id
_entity_poly.type
_entity_poly.pdbx_seq_one_letter_code
_entity_poly.pdbx_strand_id
1 'polypeptide(L)'
;MDFDFRPYFKKYEELVAKSDDAFERVRAAHAECVKCEEKCADCCYALFDLTLIEALYINYKFNEKKKSSEKAELLEKANHTDRIVHKIKQKAHRDLQAGKSEEEILAGLARERVSCPLLNEAELCDLYDHRPLTCRFYGIPTAIAGAG
;
A
#
# COMPACT_ATOMS: atom_id res chain seq x y z
N MET A 1 4.00 21.44 12.19
CA MET A 1 2.89 20.72 12.83
C MET A 1 3.13 20.74 14.32
N ASP A 2 2.24 21.35 15.09
CA ASP A 2 2.36 21.53 16.55
C ASP A 2 1.83 20.33 17.35
N PHE A 3 1.63 19.19 16.68
CA PHE A 3 1.13 17.96 17.28
C PHE A 3 2.20 16.87 17.23
N ASP A 4 2.48 16.27 18.38
CA ASP A 4 3.43 15.17 18.49
C ASP A 4 2.75 13.82 18.17
N PHE A 5 3.00 13.31 16.95
CA PHE A 5 2.47 12.03 16.51
C PHE A 5 3.30 10.81 16.99
N ARG A 6 4.48 11.01 17.60
CA ARG A 6 5.39 9.91 17.97
C ARG A 6 4.75 8.83 18.87
N PRO A 7 3.90 9.15 19.86
CA PRO A 7 3.23 8.11 20.66
C PRO A 7 2.31 7.20 19.84
N TYR A 8 1.69 7.74 18.78
CA TYR A 8 0.81 6.97 17.88
C TYR A 8 1.64 6.15 16.90
N PHE A 9 2.75 6.70 16.40
CA PHE A 9 3.69 5.97 15.58
C PHE A 9 4.29 4.77 16.31
N LYS A 10 4.61 4.90 17.60
CA LYS A 10 5.06 3.75 18.41
C LYS A 10 4.03 2.62 18.45
N LYS A 11 2.76 2.94 18.70
CA LYS A 11 1.68 1.95 18.68
C LYS A 11 1.48 1.32 17.29
N TYR A 12 1.63 2.13 16.24
CA TYR A 12 1.57 1.63 14.87
C TYR A 12 2.76 0.71 14.55
N GLU A 13 3.97 1.02 15.01
CA GLU A 13 5.15 0.17 14.85
C GLU A 13 5.01 -1.16 15.61
N GLU A 14 4.38 -1.16 16.79
CA GLU A 14 4.01 -2.40 17.50
C GLU A 14 3.01 -3.25 16.70
N LEU A 15 2.08 -2.63 15.96
CA LEU A 15 1.16 -3.33 15.06
C LEU A 15 1.89 -3.88 13.83
N VAL A 16 2.79 -3.07 13.25
CA VAL A 16 3.65 -3.49 12.13
C VAL A 16 4.48 -4.72 12.50
N ALA A 17 5.10 -4.74 13.68
CA ALA A 17 5.88 -5.90 14.13
C ALA A 17 5.02 -7.16 14.21
N LYS A 18 3.80 -7.06 14.76
CA LYS A 18 2.86 -8.19 14.81
C LYS A 18 2.42 -8.65 13.42
N SER A 19 2.32 -7.73 12.45
CA SER A 19 2.02 -8.06 11.06
C SER A 19 3.15 -8.83 10.39
N ASP A 20 4.40 -8.40 10.61
CA ASP A 20 5.57 -9.11 10.10
C ASP A 20 5.67 -10.52 10.73
N ASP A 21 5.45 -10.65 12.05
CA ASP A 21 5.39 -11.97 12.72
C ASP A 21 4.29 -12.87 12.14
N ALA A 22 3.12 -12.30 11.84
CA ALA A 22 2.02 -13.05 11.25
C ALA A 22 2.34 -13.51 9.82
N PHE A 23 2.98 -12.66 9.01
CA PHE A 23 3.45 -13.02 7.67
C PHE A 23 4.43 -14.20 7.72
N GLU A 24 5.45 -14.13 8.58
CA GLU A 24 6.44 -15.20 8.68
C GLU A 24 5.85 -16.52 9.17
N ARG A 25 4.87 -16.49 10.09
CA ARG A 25 4.14 -17.71 10.49
C ARG A 25 3.42 -18.36 9.32
N VAL A 26 2.72 -17.58 8.49
CA VAL A 26 2.01 -18.11 7.32
C VAL A 26 2.99 -18.61 6.27
N ARG A 27 4.07 -17.87 6.02
CA ARG A 27 5.14 -18.27 5.10
C ARG A 27 5.82 -19.57 5.53
N ALA A 28 6.06 -19.77 6.82
CA ALA A 28 6.62 -21.00 7.34
C ALA A 28 5.66 -22.20 7.23
N ALA A 29 4.35 -21.97 7.39
CA ALA A 29 3.34 -23.02 7.32
C ALA A 29 2.89 -23.37 5.89
N HIS A 30 2.95 -22.42 4.96
CA HIS A 30 2.41 -22.50 3.60
C HIS A 30 3.35 -21.86 2.57
N ALA A 31 4.62 -22.26 2.57
CA ALA A 31 5.66 -21.65 1.74
C ALA A 31 5.34 -21.70 0.24
N GLU A 32 4.67 -22.77 -0.22
CA GLU A 32 4.23 -22.96 -1.60
C GLU A 32 3.17 -21.97 -2.05
N CYS A 33 2.44 -21.36 -1.11
CA CYS A 33 1.42 -20.36 -1.38
C CYS A 33 1.96 -18.92 -1.36
N VAL A 34 3.17 -18.69 -0.84
CA VAL A 34 3.77 -17.36 -0.72
C VAL A 34 4.78 -17.13 -1.83
N LYS A 35 4.38 -16.35 -2.84
CA LYS A 35 5.23 -15.99 -3.99
C LYS A 35 6.02 -14.70 -3.80
N CYS A 36 5.94 -14.06 -2.64
CA CYS A 36 6.66 -12.83 -2.38
C CYS A 36 8.17 -13.11 -2.28
N GLU A 37 8.93 -12.47 -3.15
CA GLU A 37 10.39 -12.55 -3.20
C GLU A 37 10.98 -11.15 -3.48
N GLU A 38 12.29 -11.01 -3.28
CA GLU A 38 12.98 -9.76 -3.59
C GLU A 38 12.75 -9.40 -5.07
N LYS A 39 12.41 -8.12 -5.34
CA LYS A 39 12.08 -7.58 -6.67
C LYS A 39 10.76 -8.06 -7.31
N CYS A 40 9.90 -8.80 -6.61
CA CYS A 40 8.62 -9.19 -7.21
C CYS A 40 7.70 -7.98 -7.55
N ALA A 41 7.86 -6.86 -6.83
CA ALA A 41 7.16 -5.57 -6.97
C ALA A 41 5.62 -5.58 -7.09
N ASP A 42 4.95 -6.74 -7.00
CA ASP A 42 3.52 -6.87 -7.28
C ASP A 42 2.63 -6.01 -6.37
N CYS A 43 3.00 -5.90 -5.09
CA CYS A 43 2.33 -5.04 -4.13
C CYS A 43 2.45 -3.54 -4.47
N CYS A 44 3.51 -3.16 -5.22
CA CYS A 44 3.74 -1.77 -5.63
C CYS A 44 2.84 -1.35 -6.79
N TYR A 45 2.05 -2.24 -7.37
CA TYR A 45 1.09 -1.91 -8.42
C TYR A 45 -0.36 -2.15 -7.99
N ALA A 46 -0.59 -2.69 -6.79
CA ALA A 46 -1.92 -2.92 -6.25
C ALA A 46 -2.54 -1.62 -5.75
N LEU A 47 -3.83 -1.43 -6.02
CA LEU A 47 -4.60 -0.27 -5.55
C LEU A 47 -5.31 -0.62 -4.24
N PHE A 48 -4.98 0.09 -3.17
CA PHE A 48 -5.63 -0.01 -1.86
C PHE A 48 -5.56 1.33 -1.14
N ASP A 49 -6.45 1.52 -0.18
CA ASP A 49 -6.44 2.72 0.65
C ASP A 49 -5.47 2.58 1.83
N LEU A 50 -4.95 3.73 2.26
CA LEU A 50 -4.16 3.85 3.49
C LEU A 50 -5.06 4.39 4.59
N THR A 51 -4.92 3.83 5.79
CA THR A 51 -5.50 4.46 6.97
C THR A 51 -4.82 5.79 7.27
N LEU A 52 -5.47 6.66 8.07
CA LEU A 52 -4.91 7.96 8.42
C LEU A 52 -3.54 7.83 9.12
N ILE A 53 -3.38 6.85 10.03
CA ILE A 53 -2.13 6.64 10.75
C ILE A 53 -1.00 6.18 9.80
N GLU A 54 -1.30 5.33 8.82
CA GLU A 54 -0.33 4.90 7.80
C GLU A 54 0.10 6.07 6.91
N ALA A 55 -0.84 6.89 6.44
CA ALA A 55 -0.55 8.05 5.62
C ALA A 55 0.35 9.06 6.34
N LEU A 56 0.07 9.34 7.63
CA LEU A 56 0.89 10.20 8.46
C LEU A 56 2.28 9.60 8.73
N TYR A 57 2.36 8.30 9.01
CA TYR A 57 3.62 7.62 9.29
C TYR A 57 4.53 7.58 8.05
N ILE A 58 3.97 7.25 6.88
CA ILE A 58 4.70 7.26 5.60
C ILE A 58 5.18 8.67 5.29
N ASN A 59 4.34 9.69 5.45
CA ASN A 59 4.75 11.08 5.23
C ASN A 59 5.89 11.51 6.18
N TYR A 60 5.81 11.13 7.45
CA TYR A 60 6.86 11.39 8.44
C TYR A 60 8.18 10.72 8.04
N LYS A 61 8.15 9.42 7.73
CA LYS A 61 9.35 8.65 7.32
C LYS A 61 9.91 9.07 5.97
N PHE A 62 9.07 9.46 5.02
CA PHE A 62 9.48 10.06 3.76
C PHE A 62 10.26 11.37 4.01
N ASN A 63 9.75 12.22 4.90
CA ASN A 63 10.41 13.48 5.21
C ASN A 63 11.71 13.31 5.98
N GLU A 64 11.80 12.31 6.86
CA GLU A 64 12.99 11.93 7.63
C GLU A 64 14.08 11.31 6.73
N LYS A 65 13.72 10.40 5.82
CA LYS A 65 14.69 9.59 5.06
C LYS A 65 15.15 10.18 3.73
N LYS A 66 14.33 11.01 3.05
CA LYS A 66 14.63 11.48 1.69
C LYS A 66 15.29 12.86 1.69
N LYS A 67 16.28 13.04 0.82
CA LYS A 67 16.91 14.35 0.61
C LYS A 67 16.06 15.22 -0.31
N SER A 68 16.24 16.54 -0.27
CA SER A 68 15.44 17.48 -1.05
C SER A 68 15.45 17.21 -2.57
N SER A 69 16.57 16.74 -3.13
CA SER A 69 16.67 16.37 -4.55
C SER A 69 15.83 15.13 -4.89
N GLU A 70 15.93 14.08 -4.08
CA GLU A 70 15.17 12.83 -4.25
C GLU A 70 13.67 13.05 -4.05
N LYS A 71 13.30 13.98 -3.16
CA LYS A 71 11.89 14.33 -2.92
C LYS A 71 11.21 14.86 -4.16
N ALA A 72 11.88 15.67 -4.99
CA ALA A 72 11.26 16.26 -6.18
C ALA A 72 10.80 15.19 -7.18
N GLU A 73 11.65 14.21 -7.46
CA GLU A 73 11.34 13.10 -8.36
C GLU A 73 10.20 12.22 -7.80
N LEU A 74 10.26 11.88 -6.52
CA LEU A 74 9.22 11.09 -5.84
C LEU A 74 7.87 11.83 -5.80
N LEU A 75 7.89 13.16 -5.61
CA LEU A 75 6.68 13.98 -5.64
C LEU A 75 6.09 14.05 -7.05
N GLU A 76 6.89 14.09 -8.11
CA GLU A 76 6.33 14.05 -9.47
C GLU A 76 5.72 12.68 -9.80
N LYS A 77 6.36 11.58 -9.38
CA LYS A 77 5.75 10.23 -9.45
C LYS A 77 4.43 10.18 -8.68
N ALA A 78 4.37 10.80 -7.49
CA ALA A 78 3.17 10.89 -6.68
C ALA A 78 2.07 11.70 -7.38
N ASN A 79 2.39 12.85 -7.97
CA ASN A 79 1.45 13.65 -8.73
C ASN A 79 0.87 12.88 -9.92
N HIS A 80 1.70 12.13 -10.64
CA HIS A 80 1.24 11.29 -11.75
C HIS A 80 0.28 10.20 -11.27
N THR A 81 0.65 9.51 -10.20
CA THR A 81 -0.15 8.45 -9.57
C THR A 81 -1.50 8.98 -9.08
N ASP A 82 -1.49 10.12 -8.38
CA ASP A 82 -2.70 10.75 -7.86
C ASP A 82 -3.69 11.12 -8.97
N ARG A 83 -3.20 11.65 -10.11
CA ARG A 83 -4.05 11.93 -11.28
C ARG A 83 -4.72 10.67 -11.84
N ILE A 84 -4.03 9.53 -11.83
CA ILE A 84 -4.60 8.25 -12.28
C ILE A 84 -5.66 7.78 -11.28
N VAL A 85 -5.32 7.74 -9.99
CA VAL A 85 -6.22 7.31 -8.91
C VAL A 85 -7.48 8.18 -8.87
N HIS A 86 -7.35 9.48 -9.09
CA HIS A 86 -8.47 10.40 -9.17
C HIS A 86 -9.46 10.03 -10.29
N LYS A 87 -8.96 9.70 -11.50
CA LYS A 87 -9.80 9.25 -12.61
C LYS A 87 -10.49 7.93 -12.32
N ILE A 88 -9.79 6.99 -11.68
CA ILE A 88 -10.35 5.70 -11.24
C ILE A 88 -11.48 5.93 -10.24
N LYS A 89 -11.26 6.75 -9.20
CA LYS A 89 -12.28 7.10 -8.20
C LYS A 89 -13.49 7.80 -8.82
N GLN A 90 -13.28 8.75 -9.73
CA GLN A 90 -14.37 9.39 -10.47
C GLN A 90 -15.17 8.40 -11.32
N LYS A 91 -14.49 7.44 -11.97
CA LYS A 91 -15.17 6.39 -12.74
C LYS A 91 -16.00 5.49 -11.83
N ALA A 92 -15.44 5.01 -10.72
CA ALA A 92 -16.15 4.19 -9.74
C ALA A 92 -17.39 4.91 -9.19
N HIS A 93 -17.28 6.21 -8.88
CA HIS A 93 -18.41 7.01 -8.45
C HIS A 93 -19.50 7.12 -9.52
N ARG A 94 -19.13 7.40 -10.78
CA ARG A 94 -20.10 7.45 -11.91
C ARG A 94 -20.77 6.10 -12.15
N ASP A 95 -20.03 5.02 -12.05
CA ASP A 95 -20.52 3.65 -12.18
C ASP A 95 -21.55 3.32 -11.08
N LEU A 96 -21.30 3.74 -9.84
CA LEU A 96 -22.25 3.63 -8.73
C LEU A 96 -23.53 4.44 -8.99
N GLN A 97 -23.40 5.68 -9.45
CA GLN A 97 -24.55 6.53 -9.82
C GLN A 97 -25.36 5.96 -10.99
N ALA A 98 -24.72 5.20 -11.88
CA ALA A 98 -25.37 4.51 -13.00
C ALA A 98 -26.04 3.19 -12.59
N GLY A 99 -26.01 2.82 -11.31
CA GLY A 99 -26.72 1.66 -10.77
C GLY A 99 -25.93 0.35 -10.78
N LYS A 100 -24.60 0.38 -11.02
CA LYS A 100 -23.77 -0.81 -10.81
C LYS A 100 -23.69 -1.17 -9.33
N SER A 101 -23.60 -2.45 -9.04
CA SER A 101 -23.45 -2.93 -7.66
C SER A 101 -22.08 -2.58 -7.10
N GLU A 102 -21.99 -2.44 -5.77
CA GLU A 102 -20.71 -2.21 -5.08
C GLU A 102 -19.72 -3.36 -5.32
N GLU A 103 -20.20 -4.61 -5.38
CA GLU A 103 -19.37 -5.79 -5.64
C GLU A 103 -18.70 -5.72 -7.01
N GLU A 104 -19.43 -5.37 -8.06
CA GLU A 104 -18.87 -5.20 -9.41
C GLU A 104 -17.84 -4.07 -9.47
N ILE A 105 -18.10 -2.96 -8.76
CA ILE A 105 -17.18 -1.83 -8.69
C ILE A 105 -15.90 -2.21 -7.97
N LEU A 106 -16.00 -2.86 -6.80
CA LEU A 106 -14.86 -3.31 -6.01
C LEU A 106 -14.03 -4.36 -6.78
N ALA A 107 -14.68 -5.30 -7.46
CA ALA A 107 -14.00 -6.26 -8.34
C ALA A 107 -13.28 -5.58 -9.51
N GLY A 108 -13.83 -4.47 -10.03
CA GLY A 108 -13.15 -3.62 -11.01
C GLY A 108 -11.89 -2.96 -10.43
N LEU A 109 -12.03 -2.30 -9.28
CA LEU A 109 -10.93 -1.62 -8.58
C LEU A 109 -9.79 -2.58 -8.20
N ALA A 110 -10.12 -3.80 -7.76
CA ALA A 110 -9.13 -4.81 -7.42
C ALA A 110 -8.24 -5.26 -8.60
N ARG A 111 -8.70 -5.04 -9.85
CA ARG A 111 -7.93 -5.35 -11.07
C ARG A 111 -7.12 -4.16 -11.57
N GLU A 112 -7.34 -2.95 -11.05
CA GLU A 112 -6.59 -1.77 -11.44
C GLU A 112 -5.12 -1.91 -11.01
N ARG A 113 -4.22 -1.50 -11.90
CA ARG A 113 -2.77 -1.57 -11.68
C ARG A 113 -2.18 -0.18 -11.79
N VAL A 114 -1.78 0.38 -10.65
CA VAL A 114 -1.26 1.74 -10.56
C VAL A 114 0.08 1.70 -9.83
N SER A 115 1.14 2.15 -10.50
CA SER A 115 2.49 2.15 -9.93
C SER A 115 2.56 3.04 -8.69
N CYS A 116 3.06 2.49 -7.59
CA CYS A 116 3.35 3.20 -6.36
C CYS A 116 4.44 4.24 -6.61
N PRO A 117 4.33 5.47 -6.07
CA PRO A 117 5.37 6.49 -6.24
C PRO A 117 6.72 6.11 -5.63
N LEU A 118 6.72 5.19 -4.67
CA LEU A 118 7.91 4.70 -3.97
C LEU A 118 8.59 3.53 -4.71
N LEU A 119 8.07 3.07 -5.84
CA LEU A 119 8.75 2.08 -6.67
C LEU A 119 9.87 2.77 -7.47
N ASN A 120 11.09 2.25 -7.36
CA ASN A 120 12.25 2.73 -8.11
C ASN A 120 12.52 1.87 -9.35
N GLU A 121 13.48 2.29 -10.17
CA GLU A 121 13.83 1.62 -11.44
C GLU A 121 14.45 0.23 -11.25
N ALA A 122 14.90 -0.10 -10.04
CA ALA A 122 15.44 -1.41 -9.69
C ALA A 122 14.37 -2.39 -9.18
N GLU A 123 13.08 -2.04 -9.33
CA GLU A 123 11.93 -2.79 -8.81
C GLU A 123 11.94 -2.95 -7.28
N LEU A 124 12.52 -1.96 -6.60
CA LEU A 124 12.59 -1.91 -5.14
C LEU A 124 11.77 -0.75 -4.58
N CYS A 125 11.22 -0.95 -3.39
CA CYS A 125 10.49 0.09 -2.68
C CYS A 125 11.49 0.99 -1.92
N ASP A 126 11.46 2.28 -2.25
CA ASP A 126 12.30 3.32 -1.64
C ASP A 126 12.01 3.58 -0.16
N LEU A 127 10.95 2.98 0.38
CA LEU A 127 10.55 3.04 1.78
C LEU A 127 10.13 1.65 2.32
N TYR A 128 10.78 0.59 1.84
CA TYR A 128 10.41 -0.81 2.12
C TYR A 128 10.20 -1.11 3.61
N ASP A 129 11.08 -0.62 4.49
CA ASP A 129 11.00 -0.85 5.94
C ASP A 129 9.82 -0.15 6.62
N HIS A 130 9.26 0.90 6.00
CA HIS A 130 8.12 1.66 6.52
C HIS A 130 6.88 1.51 5.64
N ARG A 131 6.81 0.42 4.87
CA ARG A 131 5.64 0.08 4.06
C ARG A 131 4.39 -0.12 4.94
N PRO A 132 3.19 0.19 4.41
CA PRO A 132 1.92 0.03 5.13
C PRO A 132 1.59 -1.44 5.40
N LEU A 133 0.59 -1.70 6.26
CA LEU A 133 0.21 -3.05 6.66
C LEU A 133 -0.22 -3.90 5.46
N THR A 134 -0.98 -3.32 4.53
CA THR A 134 -1.43 -4.03 3.31
C THR A 134 -0.25 -4.52 2.48
N CYS A 135 0.83 -3.73 2.35
CA CYS A 135 2.04 -4.17 1.64
C CYS A 135 2.78 -5.32 2.35
N ARG A 136 2.63 -5.46 3.68
CA ARG A 136 3.28 -6.51 4.48
C ARG A 136 2.54 -7.83 4.38
N PHE A 137 1.23 -7.78 4.28
CA PHE A 137 0.39 -8.95 4.07
C PHE A 137 0.26 -9.34 2.61
N TYR A 138 0.68 -8.48 1.68
CA TYR A 138 0.55 -8.77 0.27
C TYR A 138 1.30 -10.06 -0.10
N GLY A 139 0.62 -10.95 -0.83
CA GLY A 139 1.19 -12.24 -1.25
C GLY A 139 0.98 -13.39 -0.25
N ILE A 140 0.31 -13.17 0.89
CA ILE A 140 -0.19 -14.28 1.72
C ILE A 140 -1.57 -14.74 1.24
N PRO A 141 -1.89 -16.04 1.33
CA PRO A 141 -3.24 -16.51 1.09
C PRO A 141 -4.21 -15.87 2.08
N THR A 142 -5.27 -15.25 1.57
CA THR A 142 -6.34 -14.65 2.37
C THR A 142 -7.68 -15.18 1.92
N ALA A 143 -8.56 -15.46 2.88
CA ALA A 143 -9.95 -15.78 2.57
C ALA A 143 -10.69 -14.50 2.23
N ILE A 144 -11.31 -14.45 1.05
CA ILE A 144 -12.18 -13.33 0.67
C ILE A 144 -13.58 -13.68 1.17
N ALA A 145 -14.17 -12.81 2.00
CA ALA A 145 -15.48 -13.03 2.62
C ALA A 145 -15.62 -14.34 3.42
N GLY A 146 -14.52 -14.88 3.95
CA GLY A 146 -14.52 -16.13 4.72
C GLY A 146 -14.61 -17.40 3.86
N ALA A 147 -14.51 -17.28 2.54
CA ALA A 147 -14.28 -18.41 1.65
C ALA A 147 -12.76 -18.59 1.46
N GLY A 148 -12.19 -19.63 2.08
CA GLY A 148 -10.77 -19.97 2.03
C GLY A 148 -10.57 -21.44 2.32
#